data_AF-A0A954KLR8-F1
#
_entry.id   AF-A0A954KLR8-F1
#
_cell.length_a   1.000
_cell.length_b   1.000
_cell.length_c   1.000
_cell.angle_alpha   90.00
_cell.angle_beta   90.00
_cell.angle_gamma   90.00
#
_symmetry.space_group_name_H-M   'P 1'
#
loop_
_entity.id
_entity.type
_entity.pdbx_description
1 polymer ?
#
loop_
_entity_poly.entity_id
_entity_poly.type
_entity_poly.pdbx_seq_one_letter_code
_entity_poly.pdbx_strand_id
1 'polypeptide(L)'
;MVQRFASLTATVVAFSISASSAQEWKSGVEWQEPPVVTPGETNNAPPSDATVLFDGTSLEAWEGGDKWLIQDGVAIPRQTQIVSKQHFGDMQLHVEWSAPTEIRGEGQGRGNSGIFLMNLYEVQVLDSYENKTYFDGQAASIYKQTPPMANAMRKPGEWNYYDI
;
A
#
# COMPACT_ATOMS: atom_id res chain seq x y z
N MET A 1 8.16 -79.44 -45.81
CA MET A 1 7.35 -78.34 -46.39
C MET A 1 7.82 -77.04 -45.76
N VAL A 2 8.07 -76.03 -46.57
CA VAL A 2 8.99 -74.87 -46.39
C VAL A 2 8.73 -74.03 -45.12
N GLN A 3 9.79 -73.77 -44.33
CA GLN A 3 9.80 -72.82 -43.22
C GLN A 3 10.14 -71.42 -43.78
N ARG A 4 9.19 -70.48 -43.72
CA ARG A 4 9.39 -69.09 -44.20
C ARG A 4 9.91 -68.24 -43.05
N PHE A 5 11.11 -67.68 -43.18
CA PHE A 5 11.62 -66.62 -42.32
C PHE A 5 11.04 -65.28 -42.78
N ALA A 6 10.27 -64.62 -41.91
CA ALA A 6 9.83 -63.24 -42.13
C ALA A 6 10.90 -62.29 -41.59
N SER A 7 11.58 -61.56 -42.48
CA SER A 7 12.48 -60.48 -42.11
C SER A 7 11.65 -59.25 -41.72
N LEU A 8 11.76 -58.82 -40.47
CA LEU A 8 11.10 -57.62 -39.96
C LEU A 8 11.99 -56.40 -40.22
N THR A 9 11.68 -55.60 -41.25
CA THR A 9 12.36 -54.32 -41.50
C THR A 9 11.79 -53.25 -40.57
N ALA A 10 12.58 -52.78 -39.62
CA ALA A 10 12.20 -51.66 -38.75
C ALA A 10 12.46 -50.33 -39.46
N THR A 11 11.40 -49.63 -39.87
CA THR A 11 11.49 -48.27 -40.42
C THR A 11 11.58 -47.28 -39.26
N VAL A 12 12.75 -46.66 -39.06
CA VAL A 12 12.92 -45.56 -38.11
C VAL A 12 12.41 -44.29 -38.77
N VAL A 13 11.26 -43.78 -38.31
CA VAL A 13 10.74 -42.46 -38.71
C VAL A 13 11.38 -41.42 -37.80
N ALA A 14 12.35 -40.67 -38.31
CA ALA A 14 12.90 -39.51 -37.62
C ALA A 14 11.90 -38.35 -37.72
N PHE A 15 11.25 -38.01 -36.60
CA PHE A 15 10.47 -36.78 -36.49
C PHE A 15 11.42 -35.60 -36.26
N SER A 16 11.51 -34.70 -37.24
CA SER A 16 12.10 -33.37 -37.07
C SER A 16 11.14 -32.52 -36.25
N ILE A 17 11.47 -32.26 -34.99
CA ILE A 17 10.78 -31.26 -34.18
C ILE A 17 11.25 -29.90 -34.68
N SER A 18 10.42 -29.22 -35.47
CA SER A 18 10.62 -27.80 -35.76
C SER A 18 10.34 -27.01 -34.48
N ALA A 19 11.39 -26.47 -33.87
CA ALA A 19 11.23 -25.50 -32.80
C ALA A 19 10.64 -24.22 -33.40
N SER A 20 9.34 -23.98 -33.20
CA SER A 20 8.72 -22.69 -33.51
C SER A 20 9.22 -21.67 -32.50
N SER A 21 10.10 -20.77 -32.91
CA SER A 21 10.44 -19.57 -32.15
C SER A 21 9.30 -18.56 -32.32
N ALA A 22 8.41 -18.45 -31.34
CA ALA A 22 7.51 -17.30 -31.27
C ALA A 22 8.36 -16.06 -30.99
N GLN A 23 8.31 -15.07 -31.89
CA GLN A 23 8.99 -13.80 -31.68
C GLN A 23 8.29 -13.07 -30.51
N GLU A 24 9.08 -12.53 -29.58
CA GLU A 24 8.55 -11.64 -28.55
C GLU A 24 7.81 -10.48 -29.21
N TRP A 25 6.53 -10.29 -28.83
CA TRP A 25 5.81 -9.09 -29.20
C TRP A 25 6.43 -7.91 -28.46
N LYS A 26 6.91 -6.92 -29.22
CA LYS A 26 7.42 -5.67 -28.67
C LYS A 26 6.37 -4.59 -28.88
N SER A 27 6.07 -3.85 -27.82
CA SER A 27 5.26 -2.64 -27.94
C SER A 27 5.91 -1.68 -28.92
N GLY A 28 5.11 -1.03 -29.78
CA GLY A 28 5.57 0.06 -30.64
C GLY A 28 5.69 1.41 -29.90
N VAL A 29 5.37 1.44 -28.60
CA VAL A 29 5.50 2.63 -27.76
C VAL A 29 6.96 2.77 -27.31
N GLU A 30 7.56 3.91 -27.63
CA GLU A 30 8.86 4.31 -27.07
C GLU A 30 8.64 4.90 -25.67
N TRP A 31 9.01 4.14 -24.65
CA TRP A 31 8.95 4.59 -23.26
C TRP A 31 10.25 5.27 -22.86
N GLN A 32 10.14 6.30 -22.02
CA GLN A 32 11.28 6.81 -21.27
C GLN A 32 11.81 5.71 -20.34
N GLU A 33 13.13 5.59 -20.20
CA GLU A 33 13.72 4.66 -19.24
C GLU A 33 13.30 5.06 -17.82
N PRO A 34 12.68 4.17 -17.04
CA PRO A 34 12.31 4.48 -15.66
C PRO A 34 13.53 4.79 -14.81
N PRO A 35 13.45 5.77 -13.89
CA PRO A 35 14.54 6.04 -12.97
C PRO A 35 14.80 4.82 -12.05
N VAL A 36 16.06 4.61 -11.69
CA VAL A 36 16.43 3.59 -10.70
C VAL A 36 16.15 4.15 -9.30
N VAL A 37 15.28 3.47 -8.56
CA VAL A 37 14.97 3.78 -7.16
C VAL A 37 15.55 2.69 -6.27
N THR A 38 16.24 3.09 -5.21
CA THR A 38 16.71 2.15 -4.19
C THR A 38 15.59 1.95 -3.17
N PRO A 39 15.11 0.71 -2.94
CA PRO A 39 14.12 0.43 -1.91
C PRO A 39 14.63 0.78 -0.53
N GLY A 40 13.72 1.06 0.40
CA GLY A 40 14.06 1.21 1.81
C GLY A 40 14.66 -0.07 2.40
N GLU A 41 15.45 0.06 3.46
CA GLU A 41 16.11 -1.09 4.12
C GLU A 41 15.11 -2.11 4.72
N THR A 42 13.91 -1.65 5.04
CA THR A 42 12.79 -2.48 5.50
C THR A 42 11.56 -2.15 4.68
N ASN A 43 10.51 -2.98 4.78
CA ASN A 43 9.26 -2.78 4.04
C ASN A 43 8.56 -1.44 4.35
N ASN A 44 8.88 -0.81 5.49
CA ASN A 44 8.28 0.45 5.90
C ASN A 44 9.27 1.62 5.83
N ALA A 45 10.52 1.35 5.45
CA ALA A 45 11.49 2.41 5.28
C ALA A 45 11.25 3.13 3.94
N PRO A 46 11.40 4.46 3.90
CA PRO A 46 11.20 5.21 2.67
C PRO A 46 12.21 4.78 1.59
N PRO A 47 11.79 4.67 0.31
CA PRO A 47 12.72 4.52 -0.80
C PRO A 47 13.56 5.79 -1.01
N SER A 48 14.62 5.68 -1.81
CA SER A 48 15.59 6.77 -2.01
C SER A 48 15.04 8.06 -2.61
N ASP A 49 13.88 8.00 -3.26
CA ASP A 49 13.21 9.12 -3.91
C ASP A 49 12.03 9.70 -3.10
N ALA A 50 11.71 9.13 -1.93
CA ALA A 50 10.60 9.59 -1.12
C ALA A 50 10.93 10.87 -0.32
N THR A 51 9.98 11.79 -0.29
CA THR A 51 9.99 12.91 0.67
C THR A 51 9.55 12.38 2.04
N VAL A 52 10.48 12.34 3.00
CA VAL A 52 10.18 11.92 4.38
C VAL A 52 9.48 13.05 5.13
N LEU A 53 8.19 12.86 5.42
CA LEU A 53 7.39 13.85 6.16
C LEU A 53 7.51 13.72 7.69
N PHE A 54 7.80 12.52 8.19
CA PHE A 54 8.03 12.25 9.61
C PHE A 54 8.84 10.96 9.77
N ASP A 55 9.91 11.01 10.54
CA ASP A 55 10.84 9.89 10.81
C ASP A 55 10.97 9.56 12.30
N GLY A 56 10.09 10.13 13.13
CA GLY A 56 10.14 10.03 14.57
C GLY A 56 10.86 11.17 15.28
N THR A 57 11.53 12.07 14.55
CA THR A 57 12.37 13.10 15.17
C THR A 57 11.77 14.50 15.13
N SER A 58 11.10 14.88 14.04
CA SER A 58 10.64 16.26 13.85
C SER A 58 9.37 16.36 13.00
N LEU A 59 8.52 17.33 13.32
CA LEU A 59 7.34 17.72 12.54
C LEU A 59 7.59 19.02 11.73
N GLU A 60 8.84 19.36 11.45
CA GLU A 60 9.20 20.57 10.71
C GLU A 60 8.66 20.62 9.28
N ALA A 61 8.39 19.47 8.66
CA ALA A 61 7.74 19.40 7.35
C ALA A 61 6.26 19.84 7.37
N TRP A 62 5.70 20.10 8.57
CA TRP A 62 4.28 20.37 8.78
C TRP A 62 4.05 21.79 9.31
N GLU A 63 3.03 22.46 8.77
CA GLU A 63 2.43 23.64 9.37
C GLU A 63 1.61 23.24 10.60
N GLY A 64 1.86 23.91 11.73
CA GLY A 64 1.23 23.60 13.01
C GLY A 64 1.77 22.33 13.69
N GLY A 65 2.88 21.77 13.21
CA GLY A 65 3.51 20.58 13.81
C GLY A 65 3.88 20.75 15.29
N ASP A 66 4.16 21.98 15.73
CA ASP A 66 4.39 22.36 17.13
C ASP A 66 3.17 22.14 18.06
N LYS A 67 1.97 21.96 17.47
CA LYS A 67 0.74 21.67 18.21
C LYS A 67 0.58 20.20 18.53
N TRP A 68 1.34 19.32 17.88
CA TRP A 68 1.37 17.89 18.18
C TRP A 68 2.55 17.58 19.11
N LEU A 69 2.46 16.46 19.84
CA LEU A 69 3.54 16.00 20.71
C LEU A 69 4.34 14.93 19.97
N ILE A 70 5.67 15.01 20.00
CA ILE A 70 6.52 13.87 19.63
C ILE A 70 6.94 13.17 20.92
N GLN A 71 6.67 11.88 21.02
CA GLN A 71 7.08 11.05 22.15
C GLN A 71 7.44 9.65 21.64
N ASP A 72 8.59 9.13 22.09
CA ASP A 72 9.05 7.77 21.76
C ASP A 72 9.08 7.46 20.25
N GLY A 73 9.45 8.46 19.43
CA GLY A 73 9.51 8.34 17.98
C GLY A 73 8.16 8.42 17.26
N VAL A 74 7.08 8.79 17.97
CA VAL A 74 5.73 8.87 17.41
C VAL A 74 5.17 10.28 17.55
N ALA A 75 4.50 10.76 16.49
CA ALA A 75 3.71 11.98 16.55
C ALA A 75 2.32 11.67 17.11
N ILE A 76 1.98 12.29 18.24
CA ILE A 76 0.73 12.11 18.96
C ILE A 76 -0.20 13.29 18.62
N PRO A 77 -1.32 13.05 17.90
CA PRO A 77 -2.27 14.09 17.55
C PRO A 77 -2.87 14.78 18.77
N ARG A 78 -3.11 16.09 18.63
CA ARG A 78 -3.97 16.87 19.54
C ARG A 78 -5.21 17.35 18.79
N GLN A 79 -6.07 18.16 19.43
CA GLN A 79 -7.32 18.67 18.86
C GLN A 79 -7.13 19.70 17.71
N THR A 80 -6.07 19.55 16.91
CA THR A 80 -5.68 20.47 15.83
C THR A 80 -5.17 19.68 14.64
N GLN A 81 -5.61 20.05 13.44
CA GLN A 81 -5.02 19.56 12.18
C GLN A 81 -3.61 20.14 11.98
N ILE A 82 -2.77 19.37 11.30
CA ILE A 82 -1.49 19.80 10.72
C ILE A 82 -1.52 19.54 9.21
N VAL A 83 -0.76 20.32 8.44
CA VAL A 83 -0.75 20.26 6.97
C VAL A 83 0.69 20.24 6.49
N SER A 84 1.04 19.43 5.49
CA SER A 84 2.39 19.46 4.93
C SER A 84 2.69 20.83 4.33
N LYS A 85 3.88 21.37 4.58
CA LYS A 85 4.34 22.63 3.96
C LYS A 85 4.50 22.48 2.44
N GLN A 86 4.95 21.32 2.00
CA GLN A 86 4.98 20.96 0.59
C GLN A 86 3.59 20.55 0.12
N HIS A 87 3.24 20.96 -1.10
CA HIS A 87 2.01 20.57 -1.77
C HIS A 87 2.30 19.43 -2.75
N PHE A 88 1.35 18.49 -2.86
CA PHE A 88 1.48 17.30 -3.69
C PHE A 88 0.29 17.17 -4.66
N GLY A 89 0.55 16.61 -5.84
CA GLY A 89 -0.46 16.18 -6.80
C GLY A 89 -0.53 14.67 -6.81
N ASP A 90 -0.16 14.04 -7.94
CA ASP A 90 0.01 12.59 -8.02
C ASP A 90 1.14 12.14 -7.09
N MET A 91 0.86 11.16 -6.23
CA MET A 91 1.83 10.65 -5.25
C MET A 91 1.51 9.20 -4.86
N GLN A 92 2.50 8.52 -4.30
CA GLN A 92 2.33 7.34 -3.46
C GLN A 92 2.56 7.77 -2.02
N LEU A 93 1.69 7.34 -1.10
CA LEU A 93 1.76 7.76 0.30
C LEU A 93 1.76 6.54 1.22
N HIS A 94 2.77 6.45 2.09
CA HIS A 94 2.83 5.52 3.20
C HIS A 94 2.55 6.24 4.52
N VAL A 95 1.64 5.71 5.35
CA VAL A 95 1.35 6.21 6.71
C VAL A 95 1.13 5.05 7.67
N GLU A 96 1.83 5.09 8.80
CA GLU A 96 1.56 4.22 9.94
C GLU A 96 0.78 4.96 11.02
N TRP A 97 -0.22 4.32 11.62
CA TRP A 97 -1.00 4.89 12.72
C TRP A 97 -1.48 3.82 13.70
N SER A 98 -1.62 4.19 14.98
CA SER A 98 -2.15 3.31 16.02
C SER A 98 -3.29 3.98 16.77
N ALA A 99 -4.36 3.24 17.04
CA ALA A 99 -5.39 3.68 17.96
C ALA A 99 -4.87 3.70 19.41
N PRO A 100 -5.35 4.61 20.28
CA PRO A 100 -4.97 4.64 21.69
C PRO A 100 -5.35 3.33 22.40
N THR A 101 -4.49 2.84 23.29
CA THR A 101 -4.75 1.61 24.07
C THR A 101 -5.91 1.78 25.05
N GLU A 102 -6.13 3.00 25.55
CA GLU A 102 -7.31 3.32 26.34
C GLU A 102 -8.52 3.54 25.41
N ILE A 103 -9.44 2.59 25.41
CA ILE A 103 -10.67 2.65 24.62
C ILE A 103 -11.65 3.65 25.27
N ARG A 104 -11.98 4.72 24.53
CA ARG A 104 -12.99 5.71 24.91
C ARG A 104 -13.94 5.99 23.74
N GLY A 105 -15.22 6.11 24.04
CA GLY A 105 -16.26 6.40 23.04
C GLY A 105 -16.69 5.19 22.21
N GLU A 106 -17.57 5.44 21.25
CA GLU A 106 -18.12 4.47 20.31
C GLU A 106 -18.36 5.11 18.94
N GLY A 107 -18.47 4.30 17.89
CA GLY A 107 -18.66 4.78 16.53
C GLY A 107 -17.57 5.80 16.14
N GLN A 108 -17.99 6.96 15.64
CA GLN A 108 -17.08 8.06 15.27
C GLN A 108 -16.41 8.76 16.46
N GLY A 109 -16.86 8.51 17.69
CA GLY A 109 -16.28 9.11 18.89
C GLY A 109 -15.05 8.37 19.42
N ARG A 110 -14.64 7.27 18.76
CA ARG A 110 -13.58 6.37 19.24
C ARG A 110 -12.37 6.39 18.31
N GLY A 111 -11.29 7.05 18.74
CA GLY A 111 -10.01 7.05 18.02
C GLY A 111 -10.08 7.64 16.61
N ASN A 112 -10.80 8.75 16.44
CA ASN A 112 -11.07 9.37 15.14
C ASN A 112 -9.99 10.38 14.73
N SER A 113 -9.53 10.28 13.49
CA SER A 113 -8.62 11.20 12.79
C SER A 113 -8.87 11.07 11.28
N GLY A 114 -8.03 11.66 10.43
CA GLY A 114 -8.17 11.52 8.98
C GLY A 114 -6.93 11.95 8.22
N ILE A 115 -6.71 11.35 7.06
CA ILE A 115 -5.65 11.74 6.11
C ILE A 115 -6.34 12.45 4.94
N PHE A 116 -6.07 13.74 4.79
CA PHE A 116 -6.72 14.57 3.77
C PHE A 116 -5.82 14.74 2.55
N LEU A 117 -6.12 14.01 1.47
CA LEU A 117 -5.43 14.13 0.18
C LEU A 117 -5.81 15.46 -0.47
N MET A 118 -4.80 16.27 -0.78
CA MET A 118 -4.94 17.63 -1.34
C MET A 118 -5.86 18.54 -0.51
N ASN A 119 -6.04 18.25 0.79
CA ASN A 119 -7.00 18.92 1.67
C ASN A 119 -8.47 18.85 1.17
N LEU A 120 -8.81 17.84 0.36
CA LEU A 120 -10.12 17.68 -0.28
C LEU A 120 -10.75 16.32 -0.02
N TYR A 121 -9.96 15.24 -0.08
CA TYR A 121 -10.47 13.87 0.03
C TYR A 121 -9.93 13.21 1.29
N GLU A 122 -10.82 12.86 2.21
CA GLU A 122 -10.44 12.22 3.47
C GLU A 122 -10.41 10.69 3.31
N VAL A 123 -9.24 10.11 3.55
CA VAL A 123 -9.09 8.69 3.87
C VAL A 123 -9.25 8.55 5.37
N GLN A 124 -10.29 7.85 5.78
CA GLN A 124 -10.72 7.80 7.17
C GLN A 124 -9.73 7.04 8.07
N VAL A 125 -9.42 7.62 9.23
CA VAL A 125 -8.66 6.97 10.31
C VAL A 125 -9.56 6.85 11.52
N LEU A 126 -9.90 5.62 11.90
CA LEU A 126 -10.82 5.37 13.00
C LEU A 126 -10.50 4.05 13.67
N ASP A 127 -10.56 3.97 15.00
CA ASP A 127 -10.54 2.69 15.69
C ASP A 127 -11.83 1.92 15.36
N SER A 128 -11.76 1.09 14.31
CA SER A 128 -12.85 0.25 13.83
C SER A 128 -12.70 -1.21 14.30
N TYR A 129 -11.79 -1.49 15.25
CA TYR A 129 -11.61 -2.81 15.82
C TYR A 129 -12.72 -3.09 16.85
N GLU A 130 -13.64 -4.01 16.51
CA GLU A 130 -14.83 -4.32 17.31
C GLU A 130 -15.67 -3.08 17.67
N ASN A 131 -15.65 -2.06 16.82
CA ASN A 131 -16.37 -0.80 16.99
C ASN A 131 -17.28 -0.55 15.78
N LYS A 132 -18.59 -0.68 15.96
CA LYS A 132 -19.55 -0.49 14.86
C LYS A 132 -19.78 0.99 14.59
N THR A 133 -19.82 1.36 13.32
CA THR A 133 -20.21 2.69 12.83
C THR A 133 -20.87 2.55 11.46
N TYR A 134 -21.21 3.66 10.79
CA TYR A 134 -21.70 3.61 9.41
C TYR A 134 -20.56 3.26 8.44
N PHE A 135 -20.83 2.40 7.47
CA PHE A 135 -19.78 1.71 6.70
C PHE A 135 -18.89 2.66 5.86
N ASP A 136 -19.47 3.72 5.33
CA ASP A 136 -18.78 4.76 4.55
C ASP A 136 -18.02 5.76 5.42
N GLY A 137 -18.01 5.61 6.75
CA GLY A 137 -17.18 6.38 7.68
C GLY A 137 -16.31 5.54 8.61
N GLN A 138 -16.16 4.24 8.35
CA GLN A 138 -15.21 3.41 9.09
C GLN A 138 -13.79 3.55 8.52
N ALA A 139 -12.78 3.02 9.23
CA ALA A 139 -11.38 3.08 8.81
C ALA A 139 -11.19 2.68 7.32
N ALA A 140 -10.35 3.44 6.62
CA ALA A 140 -10.00 3.28 5.20
C ALA A 140 -11.15 3.55 4.21
N SER A 141 -12.27 4.12 4.65
CA SER A 141 -13.25 4.67 3.71
C SER A 141 -12.72 5.94 3.05
N ILE A 142 -13.19 6.23 1.84
CA ILE A 142 -13.26 7.62 1.38
C ILE A 142 -14.47 8.21 2.09
N TYR A 143 -14.21 9.09 3.06
CA TYR A 143 -15.20 9.45 4.08
C TYR A 143 -16.52 9.93 3.47
N LYS A 144 -17.62 9.25 3.82
CA LYS A 144 -19.00 9.44 3.33
C LYS A 144 -19.21 9.30 1.83
N GLN A 145 -18.28 8.64 1.12
CA GLN A 145 -18.36 8.44 -0.32
C GLN A 145 -18.28 6.97 -0.70
N THR A 146 -17.30 6.24 -0.17
CA THR A 146 -17.09 4.83 -0.53
C THR A 146 -16.60 4.05 0.68
N PRO A 147 -17.35 3.03 1.14
CA PRO A 147 -16.89 2.16 2.22
C PRO A 147 -15.65 1.36 1.78
N PRO A 148 -14.76 0.99 2.70
CA PRO A 148 -13.65 0.11 2.37
C PRO A 148 -14.20 -1.28 1.98
N MET A 149 -13.44 -2.01 1.17
CA MET A 149 -13.81 -3.37 0.76
C MET A 149 -13.80 -4.37 1.93
N ALA A 150 -13.03 -4.09 2.99
CA ALA A 150 -12.92 -4.90 4.18
C ALA A 150 -12.60 -4.04 5.41
N ASN A 151 -12.93 -4.54 6.60
CA ASN A 151 -12.35 -4.04 7.85
C ASN A 151 -11.13 -4.89 8.18
N ALA A 152 -9.93 -4.32 8.00
CA ALA A 152 -8.65 -4.98 8.21
C ALA A 152 -7.91 -4.47 9.46
N MET A 153 -8.65 -3.99 10.46
CA MET A 153 -8.08 -3.35 11.65
C MET A 153 -7.25 -4.31 12.50
N ARG A 154 -6.09 -3.83 12.94
CA ARG A 154 -5.40 -4.37 14.12
C ARG A 154 -6.04 -3.82 15.40
N LYS A 155 -5.81 -4.50 16.54
CA LYS A 155 -6.34 -4.06 17.84
C LYS A 155 -5.65 -2.77 18.31
N PRO A 156 -6.25 -2.00 19.24
CA PRO A 156 -5.63 -0.78 19.76
C PRO A 156 -4.23 -1.00 20.36
N GLY A 157 -3.32 -0.07 20.09
CA GLY A 157 -1.89 -0.19 20.41
C GLY A 157 -1.05 -0.93 19.38
N GLU A 158 -1.66 -1.63 18.41
CA GLU A 158 -0.95 -2.16 17.25
C GLU A 158 -1.02 -1.18 16.06
N TRP A 159 0.03 -1.20 15.25
CA TRP A 159 0.17 -0.29 14.10
C TRP A 159 -0.65 -0.76 12.91
N ASN A 160 -1.43 0.15 12.33
CA ASN A 160 -2.10 0.01 11.05
C ASN A 160 -1.27 0.76 9.99
N TYR A 161 -1.25 0.23 8.77
CA TYR A 161 -0.43 0.75 7.66
C TYR A 161 -1.36 1.06 6.51
N TYR A 162 -1.29 2.28 6.02
CA TYR A 162 -1.94 2.70 4.78
C TYR A 162 -0.86 2.95 3.74
N ASP A 163 -0.99 2.24 2.62
CA ASP A 163 -0.33 2.53 1.36
C ASP A 163 -1.41 3.02 0.39
N ILE A 164 -1.34 4.29 -0.01
CA ILE A 164 -2.33 5.01 -0.81
C ILE A 164 -1.72 5.41 -2.15
#